data_AF-A0A7C7SSQ8-F1
#
_entry.id   AF-A0A7C7SSQ8-F1
#
_cell.length_a   1.000
_cell.length_b   1.000
_cell.length_c   1.000
_cell.angle_alpha   90.00
_cell.angle_beta   90.00
_cell.angle_gamma   90.00
#
_symmetry.space_group_name_H-M   'P 1'
#
loop_
_entity.id
_entity.type
_entity.pdbx_description
1 polymer ?
#
loop_
_entity_poly.entity_id
_entity_poly.type
_entity_poly.pdbx_seq_one_letter_code
_entity_poly.pdbx_strand_id
1 'polypeptide(L)'
;MRLTTIIIAVFAVLAAAPAAAHHTVHADDFDLEAVIDIALGGGVSDAAHLEAHVNGDTGINNVDLDHDGPLPAGAEGADVVTAVETIEHLENPRALVRQLVRLAKPGGWILLTTPNQRSVLSLVTLLLKGQFSAFQDTDYPAHITALLESDLRRIGSELGLTDAAIKYTGWGRLPLTS
;
A
#
# COMPACT_ATOMS: atom_id res chain seq x y z
N MET A 1 16.99 -10.10 -13.63
CA MET A 1 16.65 -8.74 -13.16
C MET A 1 15.17 -8.54 -13.43
N ARG A 2 14.35 -8.22 -12.42
CA ARG A 2 12.90 -8.07 -12.59
C ARG A 2 12.56 -6.61 -12.88
N LEU A 3 11.75 -6.36 -13.91
CA LEU A 3 11.37 -5.03 -14.43
C LEU A 3 10.22 -4.39 -13.64
N THR A 4 10.05 -4.71 -12.37
CA THR A 4 8.82 -4.46 -11.60
C THR A 4 8.71 -3.01 -11.13
N THR A 5 7.57 -2.33 -11.30
CA THR A 5 7.42 -0.91 -10.89
C THR A 5 6.85 -0.73 -9.46
N ILE A 6 6.11 -1.71 -8.93
CA ILE A 6 5.39 -1.59 -7.65
C ILE A 6 5.80 -2.72 -6.70
N ILE A 7 5.92 -2.40 -5.40
CA ILE A 7 6.03 -3.34 -4.28
C ILE A 7 4.64 -3.53 -3.70
N ILE A 8 4.27 -4.78 -3.46
CA ILE A 8 3.04 -5.15 -2.78
C ILE A 8 3.42 -5.90 -1.51
N ALA A 9 2.98 -5.39 -0.37
CA ALA A 9 3.22 -5.96 0.93
C ALA A 9 1.89 -6.42 1.54
N VAL A 10 1.80 -7.71 1.85
CA VAL A 10 0.65 -8.32 2.50
C VAL A 10 1.08 -8.77 3.89
N PHE A 11 0.32 -8.37 4.91
CA PHE A 11 0.60 -8.65 6.30
C PHE A 11 -0.64 -9.21 7.00
N ALA A 12 -0.45 -10.13 7.94
CA ALA A 12 -1.47 -10.50 8.90
C ALA A 12 -1.33 -9.67 10.17
N VAL A 13 -2.44 -9.22 10.74
CA VAL A 13 -2.46 -8.65 12.10
C VAL A 13 -2.40 -9.79 13.10
N LEU A 14 -1.49 -9.71 14.06
CA LEU A 14 -1.35 -10.73 15.10
C LEU A 14 -2.72 -11.03 15.74
N ALA A 15 -3.13 -12.30 15.68
CA ALA A 15 -4.32 -12.74 16.37
C ALA A 15 -4.09 -12.69 17.89
N ALA A 16 -5.12 -12.27 18.64
CA ALA A 16 -5.18 -12.63 20.06
C ALA A 16 -5.21 -14.17 20.17
N ALA A 17 -4.66 -14.72 21.27
CA ALA A 17 -4.52 -16.16 21.53
C ALA A 17 -5.70 -17.01 20.99
N PRO A 18 -5.44 -18.22 20.47
CA PRO A 18 -6.25 -18.81 19.41
C PRO A 18 -7.69 -19.06 19.85
N ALA A 19 -8.63 -18.32 19.26
CA ALA A 19 -10.03 -18.71 19.16
C ALA A 19 -10.23 -19.52 17.86
N ALA A 20 -11.05 -20.56 17.97
CA ALA A 20 -11.22 -21.69 17.06
C ALA A 20 -11.14 -21.43 15.55
N ALA A 21 -10.52 -22.39 14.84
CA ALA A 21 -10.68 -22.76 13.43
C ALA A 21 -11.20 -21.66 12.48
N HIS A 22 -10.45 -20.57 12.34
CA HIS A 22 -10.59 -19.69 11.19
C HIS A 22 -9.88 -20.34 9.99
N HIS A 23 -10.52 -20.28 8.81
CA HIS A 23 -9.84 -20.58 7.54
C HIS A 23 -8.53 -19.81 7.50
N THR A 24 -7.40 -20.52 7.52
CA THR A 24 -6.07 -19.93 7.43
C THR A 24 -5.88 -19.51 5.98
N VAL A 25 -6.18 -18.25 5.68
CA VAL A 25 -5.78 -17.64 4.41
C VAL A 25 -4.30 -17.36 4.54
N HIS A 26 -3.46 -17.85 3.64
CA HIS A 26 -2.05 -17.47 3.58
C HIS A 26 -1.91 -16.21 2.73
N ALA A 27 -0.90 -15.38 3.01
CA ALA A 27 -0.57 -14.23 2.16
C ALA A 27 -0.32 -14.62 0.69
N ASP A 28 0.05 -15.88 0.46
CA ASP A 28 0.22 -16.46 -0.87
C ASP A 28 -1.09 -16.79 -1.58
N ASP A 29 -2.21 -16.92 -0.86
CA ASP A 29 -3.54 -17.23 -1.39
C ASP A 29 -4.24 -16.02 -2.02
N PHE A 30 -3.72 -14.81 -1.79
CA PHE A 30 -4.24 -13.60 -2.43
C PHE A 30 -3.85 -13.58 -3.91
N ASP A 31 -4.87 -13.61 -4.80
CA ASP A 31 -4.70 -13.33 -6.22
C ASP A 31 -4.35 -11.86 -6.41
N LEU A 32 -3.05 -11.63 -6.52
CA LEU A 32 -2.48 -10.30 -6.57
C LEU A 32 -2.91 -9.54 -7.82
N GLU A 33 -3.12 -10.23 -8.95
CA GLU A 33 -3.56 -9.58 -10.19
C GLU A 33 -5.00 -9.08 -10.04
N ALA A 34 -5.88 -9.84 -9.38
CA ALA A 34 -7.24 -9.40 -9.08
C ALA A 34 -7.28 -8.22 -8.09
N VAL A 35 -6.38 -8.22 -7.10
CA VAL A 35 -6.22 -7.12 -6.14
C VAL A 35 -5.68 -5.87 -6.84
N ILE A 36 -4.71 -6.04 -7.75
CA ILE A 36 -4.17 -4.98 -8.60
C ILE A 36 -5.25 -4.45 -9.54
N ASP A 37 -6.09 -5.30 -10.14
CA ASP A 37 -7.21 -4.86 -10.98
C ASP A 37 -8.25 -4.06 -10.16
N ILE A 38 -8.56 -4.47 -8.93
CA ILE A 38 -9.43 -3.67 -8.04
C ILE A 38 -8.77 -2.32 -7.70
N ALA A 39 -7.47 -2.31 -7.45
CA ALA A 39 -6.67 -1.14 -7.10
C ALA A 39 -6.39 -0.19 -8.28
N LEU A 40 -6.25 -0.71 -9.50
CA LEU A 40 -5.76 0.00 -10.68
C LEU A 40 -6.76 0.05 -11.85
N GLY A 41 -7.90 -0.65 -11.81
CA GLY A 41 -8.77 -0.75 -12.99
C GLY A 41 -10.13 -1.38 -12.75
N GLY A 42 -11.14 -0.55 -12.44
CA GLY A 42 -12.53 -1.03 -12.49
C GLY A 42 -13.68 -0.05 -12.42
N GLY A 43 -13.50 1.28 -12.28
CA GLY A 43 -14.69 2.13 -12.15
C GLY A 43 -14.53 3.64 -12.24
N VAL A 44 -13.35 4.18 -12.55
CA VAL A 44 -13.14 5.63 -12.50
C VAL A 44 -12.41 6.07 -13.76
N SER A 45 -13.15 6.70 -14.67
CA SER A 45 -12.66 7.12 -15.99
C SER A 45 -11.93 8.47 -15.98
N ASP A 46 -12.15 9.28 -14.95
CA ASP A 46 -11.54 10.60 -14.77
C ASP A 46 -11.74 11.12 -13.33
N ALA A 47 -10.98 12.16 -12.95
CA ALA A 47 -11.01 12.76 -11.62
C ALA A 47 -12.38 13.35 -11.24
N ALA A 48 -13.18 13.82 -12.20
CA ALA A 48 -14.51 14.35 -11.93
C ALA A 48 -15.53 13.22 -11.68
N HIS A 49 -15.38 12.09 -12.35
CA HIS A 49 -16.14 10.88 -12.11
C HIS A 49 -15.73 10.25 -10.77
N LEU A 50 -14.45 10.33 -10.38
CA LEU A 50 -13.99 9.98 -9.04
C LEU A 50 -14.66 10.87 -8.00
N GLU A 51 -14.57 12.20 -8.13
CA GLU A 51 -15.17 13.15 -7.17
C GLU A 51 -16.68 12.99 -7.06
N ALA A 52 -17.39 12.74 -8.16
CA ALA A 52 -18.84 12.51 -8.14
C ALA A 52 -19.22 11.17 -7.49
N HIS A 53 -18.39 10.13 -7.66
CA HIS A 53 -18.58 8.82 -7.02
C HIS A 53 -18.15 8.82 -5.55
N VAL A 54 -17.14 9.62 -5.20
CA VAL A 54 -16.58 9.86 -3.86
C VAL A 54 -17.52 10.70 -3.00
N ASN A 55 -18.18 11.71 -3.57
CA ASN A 55 -19.10 12.60 -2.84
C ASN A 55 -20.58 12.15 -2.89
N GLY A 56 -20.86 10.94 -3.39
CA GLY A 56 -22.19 10.32 -3.31
C GLY A 56 -22.41 9.59 -1.97
N ASP A 57 -23.64 9.12 -1.73
CA ASP A 57 -24.07 8.31 -0.56
C ASP A 57 -23.40 6.90 -0.51
N THR A 58 -22.17 6.75 -0.98
CA THR A 58 -21.43 5.49 -1.13
C THR A 58 -20.55 5.14 0.09
N GLY A 59 -20.50 5.99 1.12
CA GLY A 59 -19.74 5.72 2.34
C GLY A 59 -18.24 5.95 2.23
N ILE A 60 -17.79 6.76 1.26
CA ILE A 60 -16.40 7.19 1.12
C ILE A 60 -16.16 8.41 2.03
N ASN A 61 -15.19 8.31 2.93
CA ASN A 61 -14.80 9.39 3.84
C ASN A 61 -13.48 9.99 3.39
N ASN A 62 -13.48 11.27 3.02
CA ASN A 62 -12.25 12.01 2.77
C ASN A 62 -11.62 12.43 4.10
N VAL A 63 -10.40 11.99 4.35
CA VAL A 63 -9.65 12.28 5.58
C VAL A 63 -8.21 12.62 5.23
N ASP A 64 -7.66 13.65 5.86
CA ASP A 64 -6.24 13.99 5.80
C ASP A 64 -5.47 13.10 6.79
N LEU A 65 -4.70 12.16 6.25
CA LEU A 65 -3.97 11.16 7.03
C LEU A 65 -2.71 11.70 7.72
N ASP A 66 -2.25 12.90 7.37
CA ASP A 66 -1.14 13.58 8.04
C ASP A 66 -1.62 14.53 9.15
N HIS A 67 -2.78 15.17 8.97
CA HIS A 67 -3.23 16.27 9.86
C HIS A 67 -4.49 15.98 10.70
N ASP A 68 -5.43 15.16 10.22
CA ASP A 68 -6.72 14.97 10.91
C ASP A 68 -6.63 14.02 12.13
N GLY A 69 -5.45 13.47 12.38
CA GLY A 69 -5.22 12.54 13.47
C GLY A 69 -5.80 11.14 13.17
N PRO A 70 -6.16 10.35 14.20
CA PRO A 70 -6.68 9.01 13.99
C PRO A 70 -8.01 9.03 13.22
N LEU A 71 -8.21 8.07 12.31
CA LEU A 71 -9.51 7.93 11.62
C LEU A 71 -10.66 7.79 12.65
N PRO A 72 -11.89 8.21 12.34
CA PRO A 72 -13.00 8.18 13.28
C PRO A 72 -13.23 6.79 13.91
N ALA A 73 -13.59 6.77 15.19
CA ALA A 73 -13.97 5.54 15.89
C ALA A 73 -15.21 4.91 15.23
N GLY A 74 -15.23 3.59 15.10
CA GLY A 74 -16.32 2.84 14.45
C GLY A 74 -15.97 2.23 13.09
N ALA A 75 -14.78 2.51 12.56
CA ALA A 75 -14.24 1.86 11.35
C ALA A 75 -13.38 0.61 11.65
N GLU A 76 -13.43 0.10 12.88
CA GLU A 76 -12.63 -1.03 13.36
C GLU A 76 -13.31 -2.38 13.08
N GLY A 77 -12.51 -3.45 12.95
CA GLY A 77 -13.00 -4.81 12.81
C GLY A 77 -13.06 -5.34 11.38
N ALA A 78 -12.41 -4.67 10.42
CA ALA A 78 -12.35 -5.11 9.04
C ALA A 78 -11.57 -6.42 8.88
N ASP A 79 -12.06 -7.32 8.03
CA ASP A 79 -11.36 -8.55 7.65
C ASP A 79 -10.10 -8.27 6.82
N VAL A 80 -10.18 -7.26 5.95
CA VAL A 80 -9.11 -6.80 5.08
C VAL A 80 -9.09 -5.28 5.07
N VAL A 81 -7.92 -4.68 5.25
CA VAL A 81 -7.68 -3.24 5.12
C VAL A 81 -6.63 -3.03 4.04
N THR A 82 -6.89 -2.12 3.11
CA THR A 82 -6.01 -1.89 1.95
C THR A 82 -5.53 -0.45 1.93
N ALA A 83 -4.24 -0.24 1.64
CA ALA A 83 -3.65 1.06 1.32
C ALA A 83 -2.91 0.95 -0.02
N VAL A 84 -3.48 1.50 -1.08
CA VAL A 84 -2.97 1.37 -2.45
C VAL A 84 -2.30 2.67 -2.85
N GLU A 85 -1.00 2.61 -3.17
CA GLU A 85 -0.20 3.77 -3.59
C GLU A 85 -0.49 5.00 -2.73
N THR A 86 -0.49 4.81 -1.40
CA THR A 86 -0.88 5.84 -0.43
C THR A 86 0.28 6.22 0.46
N ILE A 87 1.08 5.24 0.89
CA ILE A 87 2.06 5.41 1.98
C ILE A 87 3.22 6.34 1.59
N GLU A 88 3.56 6.41 0.31
CA GLU A 88 4.61 7.24 -0.26
C GLU A 88 4.28 8.74 -0.28
N HIS A 89 2.98 9.05 -0.18
CA HIS A 89 2.47 10.41 -0.15
C HIS A 89 2.47 11.03 1.26
N LEU A 90 2.67 10.21 2.29
CA LEU A 90 2.53 10.63 3.69
C LEU A 90 3.86 10.98 4.33
N GLU A 91 3.83 11.95 5.24
CA GLU A 91 4.99 12.36 6.02
C GLU A 91 5.39 11.28 7.04
N ASN A 92 4.40 10.56 7.56
CA ASN A 92 4.59 9.54 8.59
C ASN A 92 4.04 8.16 8.17
N PRO A 93 4.82 7.34 7.44
CA PRO A 93 4.40 6.01 7.01
C PRO A 93 4.03 5.07 8.18
N ARG A 94 4.69 5.24 9.33
CA ARG A 94 4.36 4.47 10.55
C ARG A 94 3.02 4.87 11.15
N ALA A 95 2.61 6.12 11.01
CA ALA A 95 1.29 6.57 11.45
C ALA A 95 0.20 5.90 10.63
N LEU A 96 0.36 5.84 9.30
CA LEU A 96 -0.55 5.11 8.43
C LEU A 96 -0.68 3.66 8.86
N VAL A 97 0.43 2.91 8.96
CA VAL A 97 0.34 1.47 9.28
C VAL A 97 -0.28 1.23 10.66
N ARG A 98 -0.07 2.12 11.64
CA ARG A 98 -0.80 2.06 12.93
C ARG A 98 -2.31 2.21 12.76
N GLN A 99 -2.76 3.10 11.87
CA GLN A 99 -4.19 3.21 11.55
C GLN A 99 -4.70 1.94 10.89
N LEU A 100 -3.98 1.39 9.90
CA LEU A 100 -4.39 0.16 9.21
C LEU A 100 -4.53 -1.02 10.19
N VAL A 101 -3.56 -1.18 11.11
CA VAL A 101 -3.61 -2.19 12.19
C VAL A 101 -4.82 -2.02 13.09
N ARG A 102 -5.17 -0.78 13.45
CA ARG A 102 -6.32 -0.49 14.29
C ARG A 102 -7.65 -0.78 13.58
N LEU A 103 -7.74 -0.48 12.29
CA LEU A 103 -8.94 -0.74 11.47
C LEU A 103 -9.18 -2.24 11.28
N ALA A 104 -8.11 -3.01 11.13
CA ALA A 104 -8.19 -4.45 10.98
C ALA A 104 -8.55 -5.14 12.30
N LYS A 105 -9.38 -6.18 12.23
CA LYS A 105 -9.59 -7.07 13.38
C LYS A 105 -8.30 -7.87 13.70
N PRO A 106 -8.13 -8.39 14.92
CA PRO A 106 -7.09 -9.38 15.19
C PRO A 106 -7.19 -10.59 14.24
N GLY A 107 -6.09 -10.97 13.59
CA GLY A 107 -6.08 -12.00 12.55
C GLY A 107 -6.59 -11.54 11.18
N GLY A 108 -6.95 -10.25 11.02
CA GLY A 108 -7.29 -9.65 9.74
C GLY A 108 -6.05 -9.35 8.89
N TRP A 109 -6.28 -8.97 7.63
CA TRP A 109 -5.22 -8.74 6.65
C TRP A 109 -5.03 -7.25 6.35
N ILE A 110 -3.77 -6.85 6.20
CA ILE A 110 -3.39 -5.55 5.67
C ILE A 110 -2.68 -5.78 4.34
N LEU A 111 -3.20 -5.15 3.30
CA LEU A 111 -2.56 -5.08 1.99
C LEU A 111 -2.07 -3.65 1.77
N LEU A 112 -0.82 -3.51 1.37
CA LEU A 112 -0.21 -2.23 1.05
C LEU A 112 0.49 -2.30 -0.30
N THR A 113 0.33 -1.27 -1.14
CA THR A 113 1.16 -1.09 -2.34
C THR A 113 1.92 0.23 -2.27
N THR A 114 3.10 0.26 -2.87
CA THR A 114 3.92 1.46 -3.02
C THR A 114 4.95 1.28 -4.15
N PRO A 115 5.48 2.36 -4.76
CA PRO A 115 6.46 2.23 -5.83
C PRO A 115 7.73 1.46 -5.43
N ASN A 116 8.30 0.71 -6.38
CA ASN A 116 9.50 -0.12 -6.18
C ASN A 116 10.80 0.60 -6.50
N GLN A 117 11.48 1.03 -5.44
CA GLN A 117 12.79 1.70 -5.55
C GLN A 117 13.94 0.77 -5.91
N ARG A 118 13.75 -0.55 -5.78
CA ARG A 118 14.72 -1.58 -6.17
C ARG A 118 14.53 -2.06 -7.60
N SER A 119 13.59 -1.47 -8.35
CA SER A 119 13.41 -1.78 -9.75
C SER A 119 14.65 -1.38 -10.56
N VAL A 120 14.90 -2.09 -11.66
CA VAL A 120 16.03 -1.77 -12.56
C VAL A 120 15.98 -0.32 -13.00
N LEU A 121 14.80 0.14 -13.39
CA LEU A 121 14.58 1.52 -13.80
C LEU A 121 14.93 2.49 -12.67
N SER A 122 14.43 2.24 -11.46
CA SER A 122 14.70 3.14 -10.32
C SER A 122 16.17 3.16 -9.92
N LEU A 123 16.87 2.02 -9.95
CA LEU A 123 18.31 1.95 -9.69
C LEU A 123 19.14 2.65 -10.77
N VAL A 124 18.77 2.51 -12.05
CA VAL A 124 19.45 3.21 -13.15
C VAL A 124 19.21 4.72 -13.05
N THR A 125 17.97 5.16 -12.80
CA THR A 125 17.65 6.57 -12.61
C THR A 125 18.38 7.14 -11.40
N LEU A 126 18.48 6.37 -10.29
CA LEU A 126 19.24 6.80 -9.12
C LEU A 126 20.72 7.00 -9.46
N LEU A 127 21.33 6.07 -10.19
CA LEU A 127 22.74 6.17 -10.57
C LEU A 127 23.01 7.36 -11.51
N LEU A 128 22.11 7.61 -12.47
CA LEU A 128 22.32 8.61 -13.52
C LEU A 128 21.84 10.01 -13.15
N LYS A 129 20.76 10.11 -12.37
CA LYS A 129 20.10 11.38 -12.01
C LYS A 129 20.17 11.72 -10.52
N GLY A 130 20.62 10.79 -9.67
CA GLY A 130 20.61 10.98 -8.21
C GLY A 130 19.21 10.89 -7.58
N GLN A 131 18.20 10.43 -8.32
CA GLN A 131 16.80 10.35 -7.89
C GLN A 131 16.19 9.00 -8.26
N PHE A 132 15.30 8.47 -7.43
CA PHE A 132 14.54 7.27 -7.79
C PHE A 132 13.54 7.57 -8.90
N SER A 133 13.16 6.55 -9.68
CA SER A 133 12.32 6.76 -10.88
C SER A 133 10.94 7.36 -10.57
N ALA A 134 10.38 7.09 -9.40
CA ALA A 134 9.08 7.59 -8.95
C ALA A 134 9.21 8.74 -7.93
N PHE A 135 10.41 9.24 -7.67
CA PHE A 135 10.64 10.33 -6.71
C PHE A 135 11.55 11.36 -7.35
N GLN A 136 11.20 11.77 -8.58
CA GLN A 136 11.86 12.86 -9.29
C GLN A 136 11.22 14.20 -8.91
N ASP A 137 11.88 15.30 -9.25
CA ASP A 137 11.36 16.66 -8.97
C ASP A 137 9.95 16.89 -9.58
N THR A 138 9.63 16.19 -10.66
CA THR A 138 8.30 16.23 -11.29
C THR A 138 7.21 15.53 -10.50
N ASP A 139 7.57 14.61 -9.62
CA ASP A 139 6.66 13.84 -8.77
C ASP A 139 6.42 14.53 -7.42
N TYR A 140 7.18 15.58 -7.11
CA TYR A 140 7.00 16.39 -5.91
C TYR A 140 5.91 17.46 -6.12
N PRO A 141 5.04 17.73 -5.12
CA PRO A 141 5.05 17.23 -3.73
C PRO A 141 4.25 15.94 -3.53
N ALA A 142 3.82 15.25 -4.58
CA ALA A 142 2.99 14.05 -4.41
C ALA A 142 3.79 12.90 -3.77
N HIS A 143 4.95 12.54 -4.30
CA HIS A 143 5.78 11.45 -3.75
C HIS A 143 6.89 12.01 -2.85
N ILE A 144 6.79 11.79 -1.54
CA ILE A 144 7.70 12.38 -0.55
C ILE A 144 8.50 11.35 0.24
N THR A 145 7.98 10.13 0.43
CA THR A 145 8.61 9.10 1.25
C THR A 145 8.94 7.85 0.43
N ALA A 146 10.21 7.69 0.03
CA ALA A 146 10.68 6.53 -0.72
C ALA A 146 10.95 5.32 0.19
N LEU A 147 10.03 4.35 0.21
CA LEU A 147 10.14 3.16 1.07
C LEU A 147 10.76 1.96 0.34
N LEU A 148 11.58 1.19 1.06
CA LEU A 148 12.08 -0.11 0.63
C LEU A 148 11.30 -1.25 1.28
N GLU A 149 11.41 -2.44 0.70
CA GLU A 149 10.94 -3.68 1.34
C GLU A 149 11.44 -3.81 2.79
N SER A 150 12.70 -3.45 3.07
CA SER A 150 13.25 -3.51 4.42
C SER A 150 12.51 -2.60 5.39
N ASP A 151 12.04 -1.45 4.93
CA ASP A 151 11.33 -0.49 5.77
C ASP A 151 9.92 -0.98 6.05
N LEU A 152 9.22 -1.52 5.04
CA LEU A 152 7.92 -2.17 5.22
C LEU A 152 8.00 -3.34 6.21
N ARG A 153 9.05 -4.17 6.13
CA ARG A 153 9.29 -5.27 7.08
C ARG A 153 9.57 -4.77 8.49
N ARG A 154 10.37 -3.71 8.64
CA ARG A 154 10.65 -3.10 9.95
C ARG A 154 9.39 -2.52 10.57
N ILE A 155 8.62 -1.74 9.83
CA ILE A 155 7.35 -1.15 10.28
C ILE A 155 6.38 -2.26 10.69
N GLY A 156 6.24 -3.31 9.88
CA GLY A 156 5.40 -4.45 10.22
C GLY A 156 5.84 -5.13 11.51
N SER A 157 7.13 -5.41 11.67
CA SER A 157 7.67 -6.02 12.89
C SER A 157 7.51 -5.13 14.12
N GLU A 158 7.70 -3.81 13.99
CA GLU A 158 7.50 -2.83 15.06
C GLU A 158 6.05 -2.81 15.56
N LEU A 159 5.09 -3.12 14.68
CA LEU A 159 3.65 -3.07 14.94
C LEU A 159 3.02 -4.44 15.17
N GLY A 160 3.84 -5.50 15.30
CA GLY A 160 3.36 -6.84 15.57
C GLY A 160 2.61 -7.49 14.40
N LEU A 161 2.87 -7.07 13.16
CA LEU A 161 2.38 -7.76 11.98
C LEU A 161 3.19 -9.04 11.73
N THR A 162 2.50 -10.11 11.34
CA THR A 162 3.08 -11.43 11.05
C THR A 162 2.85 -11.82 9.58
N ASP A 163 3.44 -12.95 9.17
CA ASP A 163 3.18 -13.60 7.87
C ASP A 163 3.39 -12.67 6.65
N ALA A 164 4.38 -11.79 6.75
CA ALA A 164 4.67 -10.77 5.75
C ALA A 164 5.11 -11.36 4.40
N ALA A 165 4.24 -11.33 3.41
CA ALA A 165 4.60 -11.59 2.02
C ALA A 165 4.88 -10.26 1.29
N ILE A 166 6.04 -10.20 0.64
CA ILE A 166 6.40 -9.08 -0.23
C ILE A 166 6.42 -9.64 -1.65
N LYS A 167 5.55 -9.13 -2.50
CA LYS A 167 5.47 -9.44 -3.92
C LYS A 167 5.80 -8.19 -4.73
N TYR A 168 6.17 -8.41 -5.99
CA TYR A 168 6.56 -7.35 -6.91
C TYR A 168 5.78 -7.56 -8.21
N THR A 169 5.25 -6.49 -8.79
CA THR A 169 4.44 -6.61 -10.02
C THR A 169 5.26 -7.17 -11.17
N GLY A 170 4.73 -8.12 -11.94
CA GLY A 170 5.45 -8.72 -13.07
C GLY A 170 5.76 -7.74 -14.21
N TRP A 171 5.08 -6.60 -14.22
CA TRP A 171 5.11 -5.58 -15.25
C TRP A 171 5.87 -4.33 -14.79
N GLY A 172 6.61 -3.74 -15.72
CA GLY A 172 7.10 -2.39 -15.55
C GLY A 172 7.91 -1.89 -16.74
N ARG A 173 8.33 -0.63 -16.65
CA ARG A 173 8.87 0.12 -17.78
C ARG A 173 10.35 -0.18 -17.96
N LEU A 174 10.77 -0.45 -19.20
CA LEU A 174 12.18 -0.54 -19.54
C LEU A 174 12.83 0.86 -19.48
N PRO A 175 14.08 0.96 -19.01
CA PRO A 175 14.83 2.19 -19.16
C PRO A 175 14.86 2.61 -20.63
N LEU A 176 14.64 3.91 -20.89
CA LEU A 176 14.70 4.54 -22.21
C LEU A 176 13.58 4.16 -23.19
N THR A 177 12.45 3.63 -22.71
CA THR A 177 11.24 3.40 -23.52
C THR A 177 10.10 4.28 -23.03
N SER A 178 9.35 4.90 -23.96
CA SER A 178 8.12 5.67 -23.69
C SER A 178 6.95 4.74 -23.38
#